data_AF-A0AAV0GPY2-F1
#
_entry.id   AF-A0AAV0GPY2-F1
#
_cell.length_a   1.000
_cell.length_b   1.000
_cell.length_c   1.000
_cell.angle_alpha   90.00
_cell.angle_beta   90.00
_cell.angle_gamma   90.00
#
_symmetry.space_group_name_H-M   'P 1'
#
loop_
_entity.id
_entity.type
_entity.pdbx_description
1 polymer ?
#
loop_
_entity_poly.entity_id
_entity_poly.type
_entity_poly.pdbx_seq_one_letter_code
_entity_poly.pdbx_strand_id
1 'polypeptide(L)'
;MFLAGGETSPVTVAWAMSELMRNPEKMEKAQREARQLFDRKGGVVDESCLDELHYLKSVIKETLRMHPAVPLSIPREGVEAVVINGYRIPTKTRVIYWTQPDEFMPERFLDSSVDYKGFDFQLIPFGAGRRLCPGINYGIAVVSLLLANLIYHFDWKLPNQLKPQDLDMFKNLGVSASRKNDLYLNPIPYHAP
;
A
#
# COMPACT_ATOMS: atom_id res chain seq x y z
N MET A 1 -11.62 11.89 -10.13
CA MET A 1 -11.60 11.29 -8.77
C MET A 1 -12.06 9.84 -8.79
N PHE A 2 -13.25 9.53 -9.34
CA PHE A 2 -13.78 8.15 -9.39
C PHE A 2 -12.80 7.11 -9.98
N LEU A 3 -12.30 7.33 -11.20
CA LEU A 3 -11.35 6.40 -11.84
C LEU A 3 -10.06 6.24 -11.02
N ALA A 4 -9.45 7.36 -10.62
CA ALA A 4 -8.20 7.34 -9.87
C ALA A 4 -8.31 6.59 -8.54
N GLY A 5 -9.35 6.85 -7.75
CA GLY A 5 -9.55 6.17 -6.46
C GLY A 5 -10.07 4.74 -6.61
N GLY A 6 -10.94 4.49 -7.59
CA GLY A 6 -11.55 3.19 -7.85
C GLY A 6 -10.56 2.13 -8.33
N GLU A 7 -9.45 2.53 -8.96
CA GLU A 7 -8.41 1.60 -9.40
C GLU A 7 -7.27 1.48 -8.38
N THR A 8 -6.77 2.59 -7.82
CA THR A 8 -5.54 2.58 -7.00
C THR A 8 -5.72 1.98 -5.61
N SER A 9 -6.84 2.26 -4.93
CA SER A 9 -7.07 1.74 -3.56
C SER A 9 -7.27 0.22 -3.56
N PRO A 10 -8.11 -0.39 -4.41
CA PRO A 10 -8.26 -1.85 -4.45
C PRO A 10 -6.97 -2.57 -4.82
N VAL A 11 -6.18 -2.03 -5.76
CA VAL A 11 -4.86 -2.58 -6.11
C VAL A 11 -3.93 -2.59 -4.89
N THR A 12 -3.92 -1.51 -4.11
CA THR A 12 -3.11 -1.42 -2.89
C THR A 12 -3.56 -2.45 -1.84
N VAL A 13 -4.87 -2.61 -1.62
CA VAL A 13 -5.42 -3.62 -0.69
C VAL A 13 -5.04 -5.04 -1.15
N ALA A 14 -5.17 -5.34 -2.44
CA ALA A 14 -4.80 -6.64 -2.99
C ALA A 14 -3.31 -6.96 -2.80
N TRP A 15 -2.42 -5.98 -3.02
CA TRP A 15 -0.99 -6.15 -2.75
C TRP A 15 -0.67 -6.30 -1.27
N ALA A 16 -1.30 -5.52 -0.39
CA ALA A 16 -1.11 -5.65 1.05
C ALA A 16 -1.54 -7.05 1.54
N MET A 17 -2.72 -7.52 1.14
CA MET A 17 -3.17 -8.88 1.46
C MET A 17 -2.23 -9.95 0.91
N SER A 18 -1.70 -9.76 -0.31
CA SER A 18 -0.75 -10.69 -0.91
C SER A 18 0.55 -10.79 -0.12
N GLU A 19 1.12 -9.65 0.27
CA GLU A 19 2.35 -9.62 1.06
C GLU A 19 2.13 -10.19 2.46
N LEU A 20 1.00 -9.91 3.11
CA LEU A 20 0.65 -10.51 4.39
C LEU A 20 0.47 -12.03 4.27
N MET A 21 -0.19 -12.53 3.22
CA MET A 21 -0.33 -13.98 2.98
C MET A 21 1.00 -14.66 2.68
N ARG A 22 1.94 -13.95 2.04
CA ARG A 22 3.31 -14.42 1.80
C ARG A 22 4.19 -14.39 3.07
N ASN A 23 3.79 -13.58 4.06
CA ASN A 23 4.51 -13.40 5.32
C ASN A 23 3.59 -13.66 6.54
N PRO A 24 3.29 -14.93 6.89
CA PRO A 24 2.33 -15.27 7.94
C PRO A 24 2.59 -14.61 9.30
N GLU A 25 3.86 -14.47 9.70
CA GLU A 25 4.23 -13.78 10.95
C GLU A 25 3.80 -12.29 10.95
N LYS A 26 3.90 -11.64 9.79
CA LYS A 26 3.48 -10.24 9.61
C LYS A 26 1.95 -10.15 9.58
N MET A 27 1.25 -11.11 8.98
CA MET A 27 -0.21 -11.23 9.05
C MET A 27 -0.67 -11.35 10.50
N GLU A 28 -0.11 -12.30 11.25
CA GLU A 28 -0.48 -12.53 12.66
C GLU A 28 -0.27 -11.27 13.51
N LYS A 29 0.85 -10.57 13.33
CA LYS A 29 1.15 -9.33 14.04
C LYS A 29 0.12 -8.22 13.73
N ALA A 30 -0.29 -8.07 12.47
CA ALA A 30 -1.31 -7.10 12.07
C ALA A 30 -2.71 -7.48 12.58
N GLN A 31 -3.09 -8.76 12.50
CA GLN A 31 -4.35 -9.24 13.04
C GLN A 31 -4.41 -9.07 14.56
N ARG A 32 -3.33 -9.37 15.27
CA ARG A 32 -3.24 -9.21 16.72
C ARG A 32 -3.41 -7.74 17.14
N GLU A 33 -2.74 -6.81 16.46
CA GLU A 33 -2.91 -5.37 16.70
C GLU A 33 -4.38 -4.95 16.49
N ALA A 34 -4.98 -5.31 15.35
CA ALA A 34 -6.35 -4.95 15.03
C ALA A 34 -7.36 -5.55 16.03
N ARG A 35 -7.24 -6.84 16.34
CA ARG A 35 -8.13 -7.54 17.29
C ARG A 35 -8.02 -6.96 18.69
N GLN A 36 -6.81 -6.74 19.19
CA GLN A 36 -6.63 -6.12 20.51
C GLN A 36 -7.25 -4.73 20.61
N LEU A 37 -7.21 -3.94 19.55
CA LEU A 37 -7.82 -2.61 19.53
C LEU A 37 -9.35 -2.67 19.45
N PHE A 38 -9.90 -3.44 18.51
CA PHE A 38 -11.33 -3.44 18.23
C PHE A 38 -12.14 -4.33 19.17
N ASP A 39 -11.58 -5.41 19.72
CA ASP A 39 -12.24 -6.23 20.75
C ASP A 39 -12.56 -5.35 21.98
N ARG A 40 -11.67 -4.43 22.36
CA ARG A 40 -11.89 -3.45 23.45
C ARG A 40 -13.00 -2.45 23.15
N LYS A 41 -13.39 -2.29 21.88
CA LYS A 41 -14.41 -1.34 21.41
C LYS A 41 -15.69 -2.04 20.99
N GLY A 42 -15.90 -3.29 21.41
CA GLY A 42 -17.12 -4.05 21.11
C GLY A 42 -17.14 -4.70 19.72
N GLY A 43 -15.98 -4.80 19.08
CA GLY A 43 -15.76 -5.54 17.84
C GLY A 43 -16.27 -4.86 16.57
N VAL A 44 -16.54 -3.55 16.63
CA VAL A 44 -16.89 -2.73 15.46
C VAL A 44 -15.62 -2.08 14.91
N VAL A 45 -15.32 -2.34 13.63
CA VAL A 45 -14.21 -1.70 12.92
C VAL A 45 -14.72 -0.43 12.24
N ASP A 46 -14.27 0.74 12.71
CA ASP A 46 -14.61 2.04 12.13
C ASP A 46 -13.37 2.92 11.93
N GLU A 47 -13.58 4.10 11.35
CA GLU A 47 -12.50 5.02 11.00
C GLU A 47 -11.87 5.71 12.21
N SER A 48 -12.55 5.77 13.35
CA SER A 48 -12.16 6.59 14.50
C SER A 48 -10.89 6.11 15.19
N CYS A 49 -10.53 4.84 14.98
CA CYS A 49 -9.42 4.17 15.66
C CYS A 49 -8.29 3.77 14.71
N LEU A 50 -8.44 4.03 13.40
CA LEU A 50 -7.43 3.66 12.39
C LEU A 50 -6.07 4.29 12.70
N ASP A 51 -6.08 5.42 13.42
CA ASP A 51 -4.86 6.10 13.77
C ASP A 51 -3.97 5.34 14.77
N GLU A 52 -4.56 4.45 15.57
CA GLU A 52 -3.91 3.63 16.59
C GLU A 52 -3.30 2.32 16.01
N LEU A 53 -3.62 1.96 14.76
CA LEU A 53 -3.11 0.75 14.10
C LEU A 53 -1.71 0.99 13.50
N HIS A 54 -0.72 1.18 14.37
CA HIS A 54 0.63 1.58 14.00
C HIS A 54 1.35 0.57 13.09
N TYR A 55 1.20 -0.73 13.36
CA TYR A 55 1.77 -1.77 12.54
C TYR A 55 1.03 -1.93 11.21
N LEU A 56 -0.31 -1.85 11.19
CA LEU A 56 -1.06 -1.83 9.93
C LEU A 56 -0.68 -0.64 9.04
N LYS A 57 -0.50 0.55 9.62
CA LYS A 57 0.03 1.72 8.89
C LYS A 57 1.40 1.45 8.30
N SER A 58 2.27 0.75 9.03
CA SER A 58 3.59 0.34 8.54
C SER A 58 3.51 -0.67 7.40
N VAL A 59 2.57 -1.62 7.46
CA VAL A 59 2.24 -2.56 6.37
C VAL A 59 1.76 -1.80 5.12
N ILE A 60 0.91 -0.79 5.28
CA ILE A 60 0.44 0.04 4.16
C ILE A 60 1.58 0.84 3.55
N LYS A 61 2.42 1.49 4.36
CA LYS A 61 3.61 2.22 3.87
C LYS A 61 4.54 1.29 3.09
N GLU A 62 4.80 0.09 3.60
CA GLU A 62 5.67 -0.88 2.93
C GLU A 62 5.04 -1.43 1.65
N THR A 63 3.72 -1.66 1.64
CA THR A 63 2.98 -2.03 0.44
C THR A 63 3.09 -0.94 -0.63
N LEU A 64 2.89 0.32 -0.27
CA LEU A 64 3.01 1.45 -1.20
C LEU A 64 4.44 1.64 -1.71
N ARG A 65 5.45 1.32 -0.90
CA ARG A 65 6.86 1.34 -1.32
C ARG A 65 7.16 0.23 -2.32
N MET A 66 6.69 -0.99 -2.07
CA MET A 66 7.00 -2.16 -2.89
C MET A 66 6.15 -2.27 -4.16
N HIS A 67 4.87 -1.93 -4.01
CA HIS A 67 3.83 -2.08 -5.01
C HIS A 67 3.05 -0.79 -5.19
N PRO A 68 3.72 0.33 -5.54
CA PRO A 68 3.01 1.56 -5.86
C PRO A 68 2.03 1.30 -7.02
N ALA A 69 0.76 1.65 -6.82
CA ALA A 69 -0.27 1.42 -7.83
C ALA A 69 0.09 2.09 -9.17
N VAL A 70 0.81 3.22 -9.16
CA VAL A 70 1.30 3.91 -10.36
C VAL A 70 2.85 3.94 -10.31
N PRO A 71 3.55 2.86 -10.72
CA PRO A 71 4.99 2.70 -10.45
C PRO A 71 5.89 3.68 -11.20
N LEU A 72 5.43 4.22 -12.33
CA LEU A 72 6.15 5.23 -13.11
C LEU A 72 5.73 6.67 -12.76
N SER A 73 4.88 6.83 -11.75
CA SER A 73 4.17 8.08 -11.46
C SER A 73 3.40 8.62 -12.69
N ILE A 74 2.78 9.81 -12.55
CA ILE A 74 2.24 10.53 -13.70
C ILE A 74 3.38 11.34 -14.33
N PRO A 75 3.68 11.18 -15.64
CA PRO A 75 4.76 11.90 -16.30
C PRO A 75 4.67 13.41 -16.07
N ARG A 76 5.83 14.03 -15.79
CA ARG A 76 5.95 15.48 -15.68
C ARG A 76 6.64 16.03 -16.92
N GLU A 77 6.25 17.24 -17.33
CA GLU A 77 6.85 17.94 -18.46
C GLU A 77 7.43 19.28 -18.00
N GLY A 78 8.68 19.56 -18.38
CA GLY A 78 9.35 20.82 -18.07
C GLY A 78 8.75 22.00 -18.85
N VAL A 79 8.33 23.04 -18.15
CA VAL A 79 7.78 24.27 -18.75
C VAL A 79 8.85 25.22 -19.29
N GLU A 80 10.09 25.05 -18.83
CA GLU A 80 11.26 25.81 -19.24
C GLU A 80 12.51 24.92 -19.20
N ALA A 81 13.59 25.39 -19.83
CA ALA A 81 14.87 24.69 -19.78
C ALA A 81 15.53 24.92 -18.41
N VAL A 82 16.06 23.85 -17.81
CA VAL A 82 16.66 23.87 -16.47
C VAL A 82 17.97 23.09 -16.46
N VAL A 83 18.87 23.42 -15.54
CA VAL A 83 20.08 22.63 -15.29
C VAL A 83 19.89 21.85 -14.00
N ILE A 84 19.95 20.51 -14.06
CA ILE A 84 19.89 19.63 -12.88
C ILE A 84 21.18 18.82 -12.82
N ASN A 85 21.91 18.89 -11.70
CA ASN A 85 23.18 18.20 -11.51
C ASN A 85 24.19 18.41 -12.66
N GLY A 86 24.24 19.63 -13.21
CA GLY A 86 25.10 19.98 -14.35
C GLY A 86 24.55 19.61 -15.74
N TYR A 87 23.45 18.86 -15.82
CA TYR A 87 22.80 18.50 -17.08
C TYR A 87 21.76 19.53 -17.49
N ARG A 88 21.87 20.07 -18.71
CA ARG A 88 20.83 20.91 -19.31
C ARG A 88 19.67 20.04 -19.77
N ILE A 89 18.52 20.21 -19.15
CA ILE A 89 17.24 19.60 -19.50
C ILE A 89 16.44 20.60 -20.34
N PRO A 90 16.17 20.33 -21.63
CA PRO A 90 15.36 21.19 -22.46
C PRO A 90 13.91 21.30 -22.00
N THR A 91 13.24 22.39 -22.37
CA THR A 91 11.78 22.52 -22.26
C THR A 91 11.07 21.35 -22.94
N LYS A 92 9.90 20.96 -22.42
CA LYS A 92 9.08 19.82 -22.87
C LYS A 92 9.70 18.43 -22.68
N THR A 93 10.81 18.32 -21.94
CA THR A 93 11.35 17.01 -21.56
C THR A 93 10.40 16.31 -20.58
N ARG A 94 10.08 15.04 -20.86
CA ARG A 94 9.31 14.18 -19.95
C ARG A 94 10.20 13.54 -18.90
N VAL A 95 9.80 13.62 -17.64
CA VAL A 95 10.52 13.04 -16.50
C VAL A 95 9.67 11.94 -15.85
N ILE A 96 10.31 10.79 -15.60
CA ILE A 96 9.74 9.59 -14.99
C ILE A 96 10.65 9.17 -13.82
N TYR A 97 10.07 8.67 -12.74
CA TYR A 97 10.79 8.19 -11.56
C TYR A 97 10.36 6.75 -11.24
N TRP A 98 11.31 5.89 -10.86
CA TRP A 98 11.05 4.53 -10.39
C TRP A 98 12.02 4.15 -9.26
N THR A 99 11.62 3.17 -8.46
CA THR A 99 12.47 2.55 -7.43
C THR A 99 12.36 1.03 -7.55
N GLN A 100 13.43 0.30 -7.18
CA GLN A 100 13.43 -1.16 -7.14
C GLN A 100 13.51 -1.62 -5.68
N PRO A 101 12.44 -2.20 -5.14
CA PRO A 101 12.40 -2.66 -3.76
C PRO A 101 12.77 -4.14 -3.63
N ASP A 102 13.53 -4.49 -2.57
CA ASP A 102 13.99 -5.87 -2.34
C ASP A 102 12.98 -6.70 -1.53
N GLU A 103 12.92 -6.46 -0.22
CA GLU A 103 12.15 -7.26 0.74
C GLU A 103 10.99 -6.48 1.37
N PHE A 104 9.90 -7.19 1.66
CA PHE A 104 8.75 -6.69 2.41
C PHE A 104 9.04 -6.69 3.92
N MET A 105 9.39 -5.53 4.46
CA MET A 105 9.76 -5.33 5.86
C MET A 105 9.02 -4.12 6.47
N PRO A 106 7.74 -4.26 6.87
CA PRO A 106 6.96 -3.19 7.52
C PRO A 106 7.66 -2.58 8.74
N GLU A 107 8.43 -3.38 9.48
CA GLU A 107 9.20 -2.95 10.65
C GLU A 107 10.06 -1.70 10.40
N ARG A 108 10.49 -1.46 9.15
CA ARG A 108 11.26 -0.26 8.79
C ARG A 108 10.54 1.06 9.07
N PHE A 109 9.21 1.03 9.21
CA PHE A 109 8.38 2.22 9.40
C PHE A 109 7.87 2.42 10.83
N LEU A 110 8.08 1.47 11.75
CA LEU A 110 7.54 1.56 13.11
C LEU A 110 8.11 2.76 13.90
N ASP A 111 9.42 2.95 13.82
CA ASP A 111 10.13 4.06 14.49
C ASP A 111 10.64 5.11 13.49
N SER A 112 10.01 5.17 12.32
CA SER A 112 10.43 6.05 11.23
C SER A 112 9.50 7.26 11.09
N SER A 113 10.08 8.45 10.96
CA SER A 113 9.33 9.67 10.63
C SER A 113 8.97 9.77 9.14
N VAL A 114 9.41 8.84 8.31
CA VAL A 114 9.22 8.86 6.86
C VAL A 114 7.74 8.74 6.51
N ASP A 115 7.26 9.62 5.64
CA ASP A 115 5.86 9.70 5.25
C ASP A 115 5.68 9.85 3.72
N TYR A 116 4.51 9.46 3.22
CA TYR A 116 4.13 9.53 1.81
C TYR A 116 3.53 10.89 1.41
N LYS A 117 3.68 11.91 2.25
CA LYS A 117 3.15 13.27 2.03
C LYS A 117 3.95 14.12 1.02
N GLY A 118 4.95 13.52 0.36
CA GLY A 118 5.71 14.15 -0.72
C GLY A 118 6.91 14.99 -0.26
N PHE A 119 7.31 14.89 1.01
CA PHE A 119 8.54 15.50 1.54
C PHE A 119 9.69 14.50 1.66
N ASP A 120 9.38 13.22 1.91
CA ASP A 120 10.37 12.15 1.96
C ASP A 120 10.50 11.46 0.60
N PHE A 121 11.50 11.84 -0.19
CA PHE A 121 11.67 11.33 -1.57
C PHE A 121 11.94 9.82 -1.66
N GLN A 122 12.29 9.18 -0.54
CA GLN A 122 12.38 7.72 -0.43
C GLN A 122 11.01 7.01 -0.42
N LEU A 123 9.91 7.74 -0.20
CA LEU A 123 8.53 7.22 -0.19
C LEU A 123 7.57 8.21 -0.84
N ILE A 124 7.47 8.18 -2.18
CA ILE A 124 6.57 9.08 -2.94
C ILE A 124 5.52 8.34 -3.80
N PRO A 125 4.76 7.38 -3.23
CA PRO A 125 3.75 6.63 -3.97
C PRO A 125 2.60 7.52 -4.50
N PHE A 126 2.43 8.71 -3.92
CA PHE A 126 1.46 9.72 -4.33
C PHE A 126 2.09 10.91 -5.09
N GLY A 127 3.36 10.79 -5.47
CA GLY A 127 4.16 11.86 -6.05
C GLY A 127 4.60 12.89 -5.02
N ALA A 128 5.05 14.05 -5.52
CA ALA A 128 5.52 15.17 -4.71
C ALA A 128 5.28 16.53 -5.39
N GLY A 129 5.44 17.61 -4.62
CA GLY A 129 5.38 19.00 -5.06
C GLY A 129 4.00 19.44 -5.56
N ARG A 130 3.96 20.38 -6.53
CA ARG A 130 2.73 21.06 -7.01
C ARG A 130 1.62 20.13 -7.56
N ARG A 131 1.94 18.87 -7.87
CA ARG A 131 0.96 17.87 -8.36
C ARG A 131 0.98 16.62 -7.49
N LEU A 132 1.25 16.79 -6.19
CA LEU A 132 1.00 15.77 -5.18
C LEU A 132 -0.47 15.31 -5.30
N CYS A 133 -0.72 14.02 -5.14
CA CYS A 133 -2.07 13.46 -5.27
C CYS A 133 -3.04 14.20 -4.33
N PRO A 134 -4.14 14.78 -4.85
CA PRO A 134 -5.12 15.45 -4.00
C PRO A 134 -5.97 14.48 -3.18
N GLY A 135 -5.91 13.17 -3.50
CA GLY A 135 -6.72 12.12 -2.86
C GLY A 135 -6.02 11.34 -1.75
N ILE A 136 -4.84 11.75 -1.27
CA ILE A 136 -4.03 10.98 -0.30
C ILE A 136 -4.86 10.59 0.93
N ASN A 137 -5.50 11.56 1.58
CA ASN A 137 -6.22 11.32 2.82
C ASN A 137 -7.38 10.34 2.62
N TYR A 138 -8.13 10.49 1.53
CA TYR A 138 -9.22 9.58 1.19
C TYR A 138 -8.71 8.17 0.85
N GLY A 139 -7.68 8.08 -0.01
CA GLY A 139 -7.12 6.80 -0.42
C GLY A 139 -6.57 5.99 0.75
N ILE A 140 -5.81 6.64 1.64
CA ILE A 140 -5.28 6.00 2.84
C ILE A 140 -6.39 5.57 3.80
N ALA A 141 -7.40 6.41 4.04
CA ALA A 141 -8.53 6.05 4.90
C ALA A 141 -9.26 4.80 4.36
N VAL A 142 -9.56 4.77 3.06
CA VAL A 142 -10.21 3.62 2.40
C VAL A 142 -9.36 2.36 2.50
N VAL A 143 -8.06 2.44 2.18
CA VAL A 143 -7.15 1.27 2.26
C VAL A 143 -7.04 0.76 3.69
N SER A 144 -6.92 1.67 4.66
CA SER A 144 -6.75 1.33 6.09
C SER A 144 -8.01 0.69 6.64
N LEU A 145 -9.19 1.25 6.35
CA LEU A 145 -10.47 0.71 6.79
C LEU A 145 -10.75 -0.67 6.18
N LEU A 146 -10.51 -0.83 4.88
CA LEU A 146 -10.72 -2.12 4.20
C LEU A 146 -9.78 -3.19 4.76
N LEU A 147 -8.49 -2.89 4.91
CA LEU A 147 -7.53 -3.85 5.46
C LEU A 147 -7.86 -4.18 6.91
N ALA A 148 -8.16 -3.19 7.75
CA ALA A 148 -8.55 -3.41 9.14
C ALA A 148 -9.75 -4.36 9.24
N ASN A 149 -10.79 -4.12 8.43
CA ASN A 149 -11.97 -5.01 8.37
C ASN A 149 -11.60 -6.44 7.95
N LEU A 150 -10.81 -6.59 6.88
CA LEU A 150 -10.43 -7.90 6.34
C LEU A 150 -9.61 -8.71 7.35
N ILE A 151 -8.62 -8.10 8.02
CA ILE A 151 -7.72 -8.82 8.93
C ILE A 151 -8.36 -9.03 10.32
N TYR A 152 -9.24 -8.13 10.74
CA TYR A 152 -9.94 -8.27 12.01
C TYR A 152 -10.94 -9.43 11.97
N HIS A 153 -11.86 -9.41 11.01
CA HIS A 153 -13.01 -10.33 10.96
C HIS A 153 -12.67 -11.74 10.46
N PHE A 154 -11.52 -11.94 9.81
CA PHE A 154 -11.19 -13.21 9.20
C PHE A 154 -9.74 -13.62 9.46
N ASP A 155 -9.53 -14.90 9.71
CA ASP A 155 -8.30 -15.58 9.35
C ASP A 155 -8.35 -15.98 7.86
N TRP A 156 -7.19 -16.00 7.21
CA TRP A 156 -7.10 -16.20 5.77
C TRP A 156 -6.27 -17.43 5.44
N LYS A 157 -6.74 -18.25 4.51
CA LYS A 157 -6.01 -19.40 3.97
C LYS A 157 -5.89 -19.32 2.46
N LEU A 158 -4.72 -19.73 1.95
CA LEU A 158 -4.54 -19.96 0.52
C LEU A 158 -5.34 -21.21 0.09
N PRO A 159 -5.95 -21.20 -1.11
CA PRO A 159 -6.66 -22.36 -1.64
C PRO A 159 -5.68 -23.49 -2.01
N ASN A 160 -6.21 -24.71 -2.14
CA ASN A 160 -5.51 -25.87 -2.69
C ASN A 160 -4.15 -26.21 -2.05
N GLN A 161 -3.99 -25.90 -0.75
CA GLN A 161 -2.74 -26.13 0.00
C GLN A 161 -1.51 -25.41 -0.57
N LEU A 162 -1.71 -24.32 -1.32
CA LEU A 162 -0.62 -23.47 -1.78
C LEU A 162 0.19 -22.94 -0.59
N LYS A 163 1.52 -22.97 -0.70
CA LYS A 163 2.40 -22.39 0.32
C LYS A 163 2.57 -20.89 0.07
N PRO A 164 2.82 -20.08 1.11
CA PRO A 164 3.08 -18.64 0.98
C PRO A 164 4.12 -18.28 -0.09
N GLN A 165 5.20 -19.06 -0.18
CA GLN A 165 6.29 -18.87 -1.14
C GLN A 165 5.90 -19.14 -2.61
N ASP A 166 4.83 -19.92 -2.83
CA ASP A 166 4.36 -20.30 -4.16
C ASP A 166 3.35 -19.26 -4.71
N LEU A 167 3.02 -18.23 -3.93
CA LEU A 167 2.10 -17.18 -4.33
C LEU A 167 2.71 -16.36 -5.48
N ASP A 168 1.98 -16.26 -6.59
CA ASP A 168 2.35 -15.38 -7.70
C ASP A 168 2.42 -13.91 -7.23
N MET A 169 3.52 -13.24 -7.53
CA MET A 169 3.76 -11.83 -7.22
C MET A 169 4.09 -11.01 -8.48
N PHE A 170 3.78 -11.54 -9.67
CA PHE A 170 3.96 -10.81 -10.92
C PHE A 170 2.98 -9.63 -11.03
N LYS A 171 3.48 -8.52 -11.57
CA LYS A 171 2.70 -7.31 -11.84
C LYS A 171 2.17 -7.36 -13.28
N ASN A 172 0.95 -6.89 -13.49
CA ASN A 172 0.47 -6.53 -14.82
C ASN A 172 1.15 -5.25 -15.31
N LEU A 173 1.40 -5.21 -16.62
CA LEU A 173 1.86 -4.01 -17.30
C LEU A 173 0.63 -3.22 -17.76
N GLY A 174 0.34 -2.12 -17.06
CA GLY A 174 -0.83 -1.29 -17.32
C GLY A 174 -0.69 0.10 -16.70
N VAL A 175 -1.78 0.88 -16.74
CA VAL A 175 -1.85 2.20 -16.07
C VAL A 175 -1.65 2.04 -14.57
N SER A 176 -2.22 0.99 -13.98
CA SER A 176 -1.89 0.52 -12.64
C SER A 176 -1.05 -0.75 -12.67
N ALA A 177 -0.15 -0.90 -11.70
CA ALA A 177 0.60 -2.13 -11.46
C ALA A 177 -0.19 -3.10 -10.59
N SER A 178 -1.35 -3.55 -11.08
CA SER A 178 -2.14 -4.59 -10.42
C SER A 178 -1.41 -5.95 -10.45
N ARG A 179 -1.88 -6.90 -9.65
CA ARG A 179 -1.40 -8.29 -9.75
C ARG A 179 -1.71 -8.85 -11.13
N LYS A 180 -0.81 -9.68 -11.66
CA LYS A 180 -1.03 -10.40 -12.92
C LYS A 180 -2.22 -11.35 -12.81
N ASN A 181 -2.26 -12.13 -11.73
CA ASN A 181 -3.34 -13.04 -11.40
C ASN A 181 -4.03 -12.60 -10.10
N ASP A 182 -5.35 -12.72 -10.07
CA ASP A 182 -6.17 -12.39 -8.91
C ASP A 182 -5.74 -13.19 -7.66
N LEU A 183 -5.89 -12.55 -6.51
CA LEU A 183 -5.65 -13.19 -5.22
C LEU A 183 -6.92 -13.89 -4.76
N TYR A 184 -6.90 -15.22 -4.70
CA TYR A 184 -7.99 -16.01 -4.15
C TYR A 184 -7.63 -16.48 -2.74
N LEU A 185 -8.50 -16.20 -1.77
CA LEU A 185 -8.33 -16.59 -0.36
C LEU A 185 -9.62 -17.18 0.19
N ASN A 186 -9.49 -18.16 1.08
CA ASN A 186 -10.60 -18.72 1.84
C ASN A 186 -10.68 -18.00 3.20
N PRO A 187 -11.76 -17.25 3.48
CA PRO A 187 -11.97 -16.62 4.78
C PRO A 187 -12.42 -17.64 5.83
N ILE A 188 -11.91 -17.49 7.05
CA ILE A 188 -12.36 -18.21 8.25
C ILE A 188 -12.80 -17.14 9.24
N PRO A 189 -14.09 -17.07 9.61
CA PRO A 189 -14.58 -16.06 10.55
C PRO A 189 -13.83 -16.09 11.88
N TYR A 190 -13.39 -14.92 12.34
CA TYR A 190 -12.92 -14.69 13.70
C TYR A 190 -14.13 -14.39 14.60
N HIS A 191 -14.21 -15.10 15.70
CA HIS A 191 -15.19 -14.84 16.75
C HIS A 191 -14.42 -14.28 17.95
N ALA A 192 -14.70 -13.02 18.30
CA ALA A 192 -14.16 -12.42 19.51
C ALA A 192 -14.60 -13.27 20.73
N PRO A 193 -13.70 -13.49 21.69
CA PRO A 193 -13.99 -14.25 22.91
C PRO A 193 -15.02 -13.55 23.82
#